data_AF-A0A6M0R9R6-F1
#
_entry.id   AF-A0A6M0R9R6-F1
#
_cell.length_a   1.000
_cell.length_b   1.000
_cell.length_c   1.000
_cell.angle_alpha   90.00
_cell.angle_beta   90.00
_cell.angle_gamma   90.00
#
_symmetry.space_group_name_H-M   'P 1'
#
loop_
_entity.id
_entity.type
_entity.pdbx_description
1 polymer ?
#
loop_
_entity_poly.entity_id
_entity_poly.type
_entity_poly.pdbx_seq_one_letter_code
_entity_poly.pdbx_strand_id
1 'polypeptide(L)' 'MIRFITWDGHEFLDNIRDNDIWNKTKNTISKINGVSIPIISDIAKSILLKKLGLD' A
#
# COMPACT_ATOMS: atom_id res chain seq x y z
N MET A 1 -3.24 -8.88 -20.79
CA MET A 1 -4.39 -9.15 -19.91
C MET A 1 -3.89 -9.93 -18.71
N ILE A 2 -3.96 -9.35 -17.51
CA ILE A 2 -3.61 -10.06 -16.26
C ILE A 2 -4.81 -10.95 -15.94
N ARG A 3 -4.58 -12.26 -15.82
CA ARG A 3 -5.68 -13.24 -15.64
C ARG A 3 -5.98 -13.52 -14.17
N PHE A 4 -4.97 -13.45 -13.31
CA PHE A 4 -5.09 -13.71 -11.87
C PHE A 4 -4.04 -12.90 -11.10
N ILE A 5 -4.44 -12.39 -9.93
CA ILE A 5 -3.56 -11.79 -8.92
C ILE A 5 -3.74 -12.64 -7.65
N THR A 6 -2.68 -12.76 -6.85
CA THR A 6 -2.76 -13.47 -5.57
C THR A 6 -3.71 -12.74 -4.61
N TRP A 7 -4.18 -13.42 -3.57
CA TRP A 7 -5.00 -12.78 -2.55
C TRP A 7 -4.32 -11.53 -1.96
N ASP A 8 -3.04 -11.64 -1.59
CA ASP A 8 -2.25 -10.53 -1.05
C ASP A 8 -2.11 -9.37 -2.07
N GLY A 9 -2.06 -9.68 -3.36
CA GLY A 9 -2.03 -8.66 -4.40
C GLY A 9 -3.36 -7.92 -4.52
N HIS A 10 -4.49 -8.61 -4.33
CA HIS A 10 -5.80 -7.96 -4.24
C HIS A 10 -5.90 -7.09 -2.99
N GLU A 11 -5.48 -7.59 -1.81
CA GLU A 11 -5.45 -6.80 -0.57
C GLU A 11 -4.59 -5.54 -0.73
N PHE A 12 -3.41 -5.66 -1.32
CA PHE A 12 -2.54 -4.51 -1.59
C PHE A 12 -3.24 -3.47 -2.47
N LEU A 13 -3.80 -3.88 -3.61
CA LEU A 13 -4.48 -2.98 -4.54
C LEU A 13 -5.69 -2.30 -3.90
N ASP A 14 -6.45 -3.00 -3.07
CA ASP A 14 -7.58 -2.44 -2.33
C ASP A 14 -7.12 -1.40 -1.31
N ASN A 15 -6.02 -1.66 -0.61
CA ASN A 15 -5.44 -0.71 0.36
C ASN A 15 -4.93 0.58 -0.29
N ILE A 16 -4.39 0.51 -1.52
CA ILE A 16 -3.89 1.68 -2.26
C ILE A 16 -4.90 2.28 -3.25
N ARG A 17 -6.17 1.84 -3.24
CA ARG A 17 -7.20 2.29 -4.18
C ARG A 17 -7.53 3.79 -4.03
N ASP A 18 -7.40 4.32 -2.82
CA ASP A 18 -7.57 5.73 -2.52
C ASP A 18 -6.29 6.52 -2.87
N ASN A 19 -6.43 7.57 -3.68
CA ASN A 19 -5.30 8.38 -4.17
C ASN A 19 -4.51 9.07 -3.05
N ASP A 20 -5.17 9.50 -1.95
CA ASP A 20 -4.49 10.11 -0.81
C ASP A 20 -3.62 9.08 -0.08
N ILE A 21 -4.14 7.86 0.12
CA ILE A 21 -3.37 6.75 0.70
C ILE A 21 -2.18 6.39 -0.19
N TRP A 22 -2.40 6.26 -1.50
CA TRP A 22 -1.34 5.94 -2.44
C TRP A 22 -0.26 7.02 -2.49
N ASN A 23 -0.64 8.29 -2.48
CA ASN A 23 0.32 9.40 -2.48
C ASN A 23 1.14 9.45 -1.19
N LYS A 24 0.52 9.24 -0.03
CA LYS A 24 1.25 9.13 1.25
C LYS A 24 2.20 7.94 1.27
N THR A 25 1.77 6.79 0.73
CA THR A 25 2.61 5.59 0.61
C THR A 25 3.85 5.90 -0.23
N LYS A 26 3.67 6.47 -1.43
CA LYS A 26 4.77 6.91 -2.31
C LYS A 26 5.73 7.89 -1.63
N ASN A 27 5.19 8.86 -0.90
CA ASN A 27 6.01 9.86 -0.19
C ASN A 27 6.82 9.26 0.96
N THR A 28 6.32 8.19 1.58
CA THR A 28 7.06 7.44 2.60
C THR A 28 8.18 6.63 1.97
N ILE A 29 7.89 5.86 0.91
CA ILE A 29 8.86 4.97 0.29
C ILE A 29 9.91 5.70 -0.54
N SER A 30 9.63 6.91 -1.05
CA SER A 30 10.58 7.70 -1.84
C SER A 30 11.86 8.08 -1.09
N LYS A 31 11.87 7.94 0.24
CA LYS A 31 13.04 8.15 1.10
C LYS A 31 14.06 7.02 1.01
N ILE A 32 13.70 5.86 0.47
CA ILE A 32 14.53 4.65 0.45
C ILE A 32 14.43 3.99 -0.93
N ASN A 33 15.57 3.67 -1.54
CA ASN A 33 15.60 2.91 -2.78
C ASN A 33 15.61 1.40 -2.51
N GLY A 34 14.98 0.61 -3.38
CA GLY A 34 15.04 -0.87 -3.32
C GLY A 34 14.07 -1.51 -2.32
N VAL A 35 12.95 -0.87 -2.01
CA VAL A 35 11.93 -1.41 -1.11
C VAL A 35 11.16 -2.56 -1.79
N SER A 36 10.96 -3.67 -1.07
CA SER A 36 10.20 -4.82 -1.56
C SER A 36 8.69 -4.56 -1.53
N ILE A 37 7.93 -5.21 -2.41
CA ILE A 37 6.46 -5.07 -2.48
C ILE A 37 5.77 -5.36 -1.14
N PRO A 38 6.13 -6.40 -0.35
CA PRO A 38 5.52 -6.62 0.96
C PRO A 38 5.65 -5.43 1.91
N ILE A 39 6.82 -4.79 1.94
CA ILE A 39 7.04 -3.60 2.78
C ILE A 39 6.15 -2.44 2.33
N ILE A 40 6.00 -2.25 1.01
CA ILE A 40 5.09 -1.21 0.47
C ILE A 40 3.64 -1.52 0.87
N SER A 41 3.25 -2.79 0.87
CA SER A 41 1.91 -3.23 1.31
C SER A 41 1.66 -2.94 2.78
N ASP A 42 2.63 -3.25 3.65
CA ASP A 42 2.54 -2.97 5.09
C ASP A 42 2.44 -1.46 5.38
N ILE A 43 3.19 -0.63 4.65
CA ILE A 43 3.11 0.83 4.77
C ILE A 43 1.73 1.34 4.35
N ALA A 44 1.20 0.87 3.22
CA ALA A 44 -0.13 1.23 2.76
C ALA A 44 -1.21 0.84 3.78
N LYS A 45 -1.11 -0.37 4.34
CA LYS A 45 -2.00 -0.87 5.39
C LYS A 45 -1.94 -0.01 6.66
N SER A 46 -0.74 0.35 7.10
CA SER A 46 -0.56 1.24 8.27
C SER A 46 -1.17 2.63 8.04
N ILE A 47 -1.01 3.21 6.84
CA ILE A 47 -1.60 4.51 6.49
C ILE A 47 -3.14 4.42 6.45
N LEU A 48 -3.69 3.32 5.95
CA LEU A 48 -5.13 3.08 5.93
C LEU A 48 -5.69 2.95 7.35
N LEU A 49 -5.05 2.17 8.21
CA LEU A 49 -5.45 2.00 9.62
C LEU A 49 -5.44 3.34 10.37
N LYS A 50 -4.40 4.15 10.17
CA LYS A 50 -4.33 5.55 10.64
C LYS A 50 -5.50 6.40 10.17
N LYS A 51 -5.87 6.29 8.89
CA LYS A 51 -7.00 7.03 8.31
C LYS A 51 -8.34 6.60 8.92
N LEU A 52 -8.43 5.37 9.41
CA LEU A 52 -9.59 4.83 10.13
C LEU A 52 -9.58 5.15 11.64
N GLY A 53 -8.52 5.77 12.16
CA GLY A 53 -8.36 6.04 13.60
C GLY A 53 -8.04 4.80 14.42
N LEU A 54 -7.51 3.76 13.78
CA LEU A 54 -7.07 2.51 14.40
C LEU A 54 -5.53 2.52 14.38
N ASP A 55 -4.90 3.02 15.43
CA ASP A 55 -3.44 3.01 15.62
C ASP A 55 -3.03 2.08 16.77
#